data_AF-K1ZTR5-F1
#
_entry.id   AF-K1ZTR5-F1
#
_cell.length_a   1.000
_cell.length_b   1.000
_cell.length_c   1.000
_cell.angle_alpha   90.00
_cell.angle_beta   90.00
_cell.angle_gamma   90.00
#
_symmetry.space_group_name_H-M   'P 1'
#
loop_
_entity.id
_entity.type
_entity.pdbx_description
1 polymer ?
#
loop_
_entity_poly.entity_id
_entity_poly.type
_entity_poly.pdbx_seq_one_letter_code
_entity_poly.pdbx_strand_id
1 'polypeptide(L)'
;NEAVELITEISLGLAGGNRWQITAGEIATAKDTFKGRLALSFDRPEEVLGSALEDTTFRDKIYSPEEMIEKIEKVSLEEVRDIAGEVFKRENLSVSVVGDYKKLDFEI
;
A
#
# COMPACT_ATOMS: atom_id res chain seq x y z
N ASN A 1 9.53 16.87 -15.00
CA ASN A 1 9.16 15.68 -15.77
C ASN A 1 9.53 14.41 -15.06
N GLU A 2 10.82 14.23 -14.77
CA GLU A 2 11.40 12.97 -14.29
C GLU A 2 10.67 12.32 -13.11
N ALA A 3 10.20 13.09 -12.13
CA ALA A 3 9.49 12.52 -10.98
C ALA A 3 8.13 11.89 -11.36
N VAL A 4 7.37 12.53 -12.26
CA VAL A 4 6.05 12.02 -12.69
C VAL A 4 6.22 10.79 -13.57
N GLU A 5 7.20 10.83 -14.48
CA GLU A 5 7.58 9.69 -15.30
C GLU A 5 8.02 8.50 -14.44
N LEU A 6 8.91 8.73 -13.46
CA LEU A 6 9.40 7.69 -12.56
C LEU A 6 8.27 7.08 -11.72
N ILE A 7 7.37 7.90 -11.16
CA ILE A 7 6.24 7.39 -10.37
C ILE A 7 5.29 6.56 -11.25
N THR A 8 5.07 6.99 -12.49
CA THR A 8 4.25 6.23 -13.46
C THR A 8 4.93 4.92 -13.81
N GLU A 9 6.25 4.93 -14.07
CA GLU A 9 7.05 3.75 -14.36
C GLU A 9 7.02 2.75 -13.19
N ILE A 10 7.20 3.21 -11.96
CA ILE A 10 7.14 2.37 -10.75
C ILE A 10 5.74 1.77 -10.61
N SER A 11 4.68 2.60 -10.71
CA SER A 11 3.29 2.15 -10.54
C SER A 11 2.93 1.05 -11.53
N LEU A 12 3.24 1.25 -12.81
CA LEU A 12 2.99 0.26 -13.86
C LEU A 12 3.94 -0.95 -13.76
N GLY A 13 5.16 -0.75 -13.26
CA GLY A 13 6.12 -1.82 -12.99
C GLY A 13 5.60 -2.80 -11.93
N LEU A 14 5.02 -2.28 -10.84
CA LEU A 14 4.40 -3.06 -9.77
C LEU A 14 3.25 -3.94 -10.28
N ALA A 15 2.54 -3.51 -11.33
CA ALA A 15 1.41 -4.24 -11.92
C ALA A 15 1.82 -5.50 -12.72
N GLY A 16 3.10 -5.67 -13.07
CA GLY A 16 3.56 -6.84 -13.85
C GLY A 16 4.67 -6.57 -14.88
N GLY A 17 5.40 -5.47 -14.77
CA GLY A 17 6.53 -5.16 -15.65
C GLY A 17 7.77 -6.02 -15.37
N ASN A 18 8.83 -5.89 -16.17
CA ASN A 18 10.13 -6.55 -15.90
C ASN A 18 10.97 -5.82 -14.85
N ARG A 19 10.64 -4.56 -14.57
CA ARG A 19 11.29 -3.68 -13.60
C ARG A 19 10.29 -3.40 -12.49
N TRP A 20 10.77 -3.31 -11.24
CA TRP A 20 9.93 -3.09 -10.05
C TRP A 20 8.98 -4.24 -9.70
N GLN A 21 9.29 -5.47 -10.12
CA GLN A 21 8.54 -6.65 -9.70
C GLN A 21 8.66 -6.87 -8.20
N ILE A 22 7.51 -7.08 -7.56
CA ILE A 22 7.43 -7.42 -6.13
C ILE A 22 8.07 -8.80 -5.92
N THR A 23 9.02 -8.88 -5.00
CA THR A 23 9.75 -10.10 -4.65
C THR A 23 9.28 -10.70 -3.33
N ALA A 24 9.56 -11.98 -3.11
CA ALA A 24 9.26 -12.65 -1.84
C ALA A 24 9.97 -11.99 -0.63
N GLY A 25 11.20 -11.48 -0.83
CA GLY A 25 11.95 -10.80 0.21
C GLY A 25 11.33 -9.45 0.61
N GLU A 26 10.78 -8.71 -0.35
CA GLU A 26 10.04 -7.47 -0.08
C GLU A 26 8.73 -7.75 0.66
N ILE A 27 8.02 -8.82 0.31
CA ILE A 27 6.82 -9.25 1.06
C ILE A 27 7.19 -9.59 2.51
N ALA A 28 8.24 -10.38 2.74
CA ALA A 28 8.68 -10.71 4.09
C ALA A 28 9.03 -9.44 4.90
N THR A 29 9.78 -8.53 4.29
CA THR A 29 10.16 -7.25 4.92
C THR A 29 8.93 -6.38 5.23
N ALA A 30 7.96 -6.32 4.31
CA ALA A 30 6.72 -5.57 4.49
C ALA A 30 5.86 -6.15 5.62
N LYS A 31 5.73 -7.47 5.71
CA LYS A 31 5.03 -8.16 6.81
C LYS A 31 5.68 -7.89 8.16
N ASP A 32 7.00 -7.99 8.25
CA ASP A 32 7.74 -7.70 9.48
C ASP A 32 7.62 -6.23 9.88
N THR A 33 7.69 -5.33 8.91
CA THR A 33 7.47 -3.89 9.15
C THR A 33 6.06 -3.61 9.66
N PHE A 34 5.04 -4.26 9.09
CA PHE A 34 3.65 -4.13 9.54
C PHE A 34 3.50 -4.59 10.99
N LYS A 35 3.99 -5.79 11.33
CA LYS A 35 3.94 -6.34 12.70
C LYS A 35 4.66 -5.43 13.70
N GLY A 36 5.83 -4.90 13.33
CA GLY A 36 6.58 -3.97 14.17
C GLY A 36 5.83 -2.66 14.42
N ARG A 37 5.21 -2.08 13.39
CA ARG A 37 4.38 -0.87 13.53
C ARG A 37 3.15 -1.12 14.39
N LEU A 38 2.47 -2.25 14.17
CA LEU A 38 1.28 -2.62 14.94
C LEU A 38 1.61 -2.74 16.43
N ALA A 39 2.72 -3.39 16.78
CA ALA A 39 3.17 -3.51 18.16
C ALA A 39 3.43 -2.14 18.80
N LEU A 40 4.10 -1.23 18.10
CA LEU A 40 4.40 0.12 18.60
C LEU A 40 3.14 1.00 18.71
N SER A 41 2.18 0.87 17.80
CA SER A 41 0.94 1.66 17.82
C SER A 41 0.04 1.29 18.99
N PHE A 42 -0.03 0.00 19.34
CA PHE A 42 -0.95 -0.47 20.38
C PHE A 42 -0.44 -0.30 21.83
N ASP A 43 0.74 0.30 22.02
CA ASP A 43 1.21 0.75 23.34
C ASP A 43 0.53 2.06 23.81
N ARG A 44 -0.14 2.77 22.90
CA ARG A 44 -0.75 4.08 23.16
C ARG A 44 -2.29 3.95 23.22
N PRO A 45 -2.94 4.24 24.36
CA PRO A 45 -4.38 4.08 24.51
C PRO A 45 -5.22 4.82 23.46
N GLU A 46 -4.75 5.99 23.00
CA GLU A 46 -5.45 6.79 22.00
C GLU A 46 -5.48 6.09 20.63
N GLU A 47 -4.39 5.41 20.25
CA GLU A 47 -4.29 4.65 19.00
C GLU A 47 -5.18 3.39 19.06
N VAL A 48 -5.20 2.70 20.21
CA VAL A 48 -6.09 1.55 20.44
C VAL A 48 -7.56 1.95 20.31
N LEU A 49 -7.95 3.04 20.98
CA LEU A 49 -9.33 3.55 20.90
C LEU A 49 -9.66 4.03 19.49
N GLY A 50 -8.74 4.72 18.82
CA GLY A 50 -8.90 5.17 17.44
C GLY A 50 -9.15 4.01 16.48
N SER A 51 -8.36 2.94 16.59
CA SER A 51 -8.53 1.72 15.78
C SER A 51 -9.89 1.07 16.03
N ALA A 52 -10.34 0.97 17.28
CA ALA A 52 -11.65 0.40 17.60
C ALA A 52 -12.81 1.27 17.08
N LEU A 53 -12.66 2.60 17.12
CA LEU A 53 -13.65 3.52 16.56
C LEU A 53 -13.72 3.41 15.03
N GLU A 54 -12.58 3.32 14.36
CA GLU A 54 -12.53 3.12 12.90
C GLU A 54 -13.20 1.79 12.52
N ASP A 55 -12.87 0.71 13.22
CA ASP A 55 -13.46 -0.59 13.01
C ASP A 55 -14.98 -0.57 13.22
N THR A 56 -15.49 0.06 14.28
CA THR A 56 -16.95 0.15 14.52
C THR A 56 -17.66 1.13 13.57
N THR A 57 -16.95 2.07 12.98
CA THR A 57 -17.51 3.06 12.05
C THR A 57 -17.62 2.48 10.64
N PHE A 58 -16.60 1.77 10.17
CA PHE A 58 -16.51 1.29 8.78
C PHE A 58 -16.65 -0.22 8.64
N ARG A 59 -16.70 -0.97 9.74
CA ARG A 59 -16.78 -2.43 9.77
C ARG A 59 -17.76 -2.90 10.86
N ASP A 60 -18.15 -4.17 10.78
CA ASP A 60 -19.03 -4.78 11.79
C ASP A 60 -18.24 -5.52 12.89
N LYS A 61 -16.93 -5.31 12.96
CA LYS A 61 -16.03 -6.05 13.85
C LYS A 61 -14.80 -5.23 14.21
N ILE A 62 -14.51 -5.17 15.52
CA ILE A 62 -13.22 -4.75 16.05
C ILE A 62 -12.23 -5.91 15.91
N TYR A 63 -11.09 -5.65 15.28
CA TYR A 63 -10.01 -6.62 15.14
C TYR A 63 -9.01 -6.50 16.28
N SER A 64 -8.63 -7.64 16.88
CA SER A 64 -7.52 -7.65 17.84
C SER A 64 -6.17 -7.60 17.11
N PRO A 65 -5.09 -7.15 17.76
CA PRO A 65 -3.74 -7.21 17.20
C PRO A 65 -3.36 -8.62 16.73
N GLU A 66 -3.72 -9.66 17.49
CA GLU A 66 -3.43 -11.05 17.15
C GLU A 66 -4.14 -11.48 15.87
N GLU A 67 -5.42 -11.09 15.68
CA GLU A 67 -6.18 -11.37 14.46
C GLU A 67 -5.59 -10.65 13.24
N MET A 68 -5.13 -9.40 13.42
CA MET A 68 -4.45 -8.65 12.36
C MET A 68 -3.12 -9.33 11.98
N ILE A 69 -2.35 -9.81 12.96
CA ILE A 69 -1.10 -10.55 12.73
C ILE A 69 -1.37 -11.86 12.01
N GLU A 70 -2.39 -12.62 12.41
CA GLU A 70 -2.75 -13.88 11.75
C GLU A 70 -3.14 -13.66 10.28
N LYS A 71 -3.86 -12.57 10.00
CA LYS A 71 -4.24 -12.20 8.63
C LYS A 71 -3.04 -11.79 7.78
N ILE A 72 -2.14 -10.95 8.29
CA ILE A 72 -0.97 -10.51 7.51
C ILE A 72 -0.02 -11.67 7.20
N GLU A 73 0.11 -12.65 8.11
CA GLU A 73 0.95 -13.83 7.88
C GLU A 73 0.43 -14.68 6.71
N LYS A 74 -0.90 -14.73 6.50
CA LYS A 74 -1.51 -15.50 5.40
C LYS A 74 -1.34 -14.88 4.02
N VAL A 75 -1.01 -13.59 3.93
CA VAL A 75 -0.86 -12.88 2.64
C VAL A 75 0.24 -13.51 1.78
N SER A 76 -0.10 -13.96 0.58
CA SER A 76 0.85 -14.55 -0.36
C SER A 76 1.44 -13.51 -1.32
N LEU A 77 2.56 -13.86 -1.94
CA LEU A 77 3.16 -13.03 -3.00
C LEU A 77 2.23 -12.91 -4.22
N GLU A 78 1.50 -13.98 -4.54
CA GLU A 78 0.56 -14.02 -5.66
C GLU A 78 -0.59 -13.03 -5.43
N GLU A 79 -1.25 -13.09 -4.26
CA GLU A 79 -2.33 -12.16 -3.92
C GLU A 79 -1.88 -10.69 -4.01
N VAL A 80 -0.66 -10.37 -3.56
CA VAL A 80 -0.15 -8.99 -3.63
C VAL A 80 0.10 -8.56 -5.08
N ARG A 81 0.60 -9.48 -5.94
CA ARG A 81 0.82 -9.19 -7.37
C ARG A 81 -0.50 -9.03 -8.11
N ASP A 82 -1.50 -9.87 -7.79
CA ASP A 82 -2.83 -9.78 -8.38
C ASP A 82 -3.49 -8.44 -8.03
N ILE A 83 -3.46 -8.05 -6.74
CA ILE A 83 -3.95 -6.75 -6.29
C ILE A 83 -3.18 -5.60 -6.95
N ALA A 84 -1.85 -5.72 -7.11
CA ALA A 84 -1.08 -4.69 -7.81
C ALA A 84 -1.52 -4.52 -9.27
N GLY A 85 -1.81 -5.62 -9.97
CA GLY A 85 -2.39 -5.59 -11.32
C GLY A 85 -3.81 -5.00 -11.38
N GLU A 86 -4.59 -5.16 -10.31
CA GLU A 86 -5.93 -4.58 -10.21
C GLU A 86 -5.91 -3.07 -9.92
N VAL A 87 -5.01 -2.63 -9.04
CA VAL A 87 -4.90 -1.27 -8.54
C VAL A 87 -4.19 -0.36 -9.54
N PHE A 88 -3.04 -0.78 -10.07
CA PHE A 88 -2.19 0.06 -10.92
C PHE A 88 -2.54 -0.06 -12.41
N LYS A 89 -3.80 0.25 -12.73
CA LYS A 89 -4.32 0.29 -14.10
C LYS A 89 -4.18 1.68 -14.70
N ARG A 90 -3.63 1.76 -15.92
CA ARG A 90 -3.38 3.04 -16.58
C ARG A 90 -4.64 3.88 -16.73
N GLU A 91 -5.75 3.24 -17.08
CA GLU A 91 -7.06 3.87 -17.23
C GLU A 91 -7.64 4.46 -15.92
N ASN A 92 -7.12 4.05 -14.76
CA ASN A 92 -7.56 4.51 -13.44
C ASN A 92 -6.57 5.51 -12.80
N LEU A 93 -5.47 5.84 -13.47
CA LEU A 93 -4.46 6.75 -12.92
C LEU A 93 -4.91 8.22 -13.04
N SER A 94 -4.83 8.94 -11.93
CA SER A 94 -5.00 10.39 -11.89
C SER A 94 -3.78 11.05 -11.26
N VAL A 95 -3.22 12.08 -11.89
CA VAL A 95 -2.05 12.80 -11.41
C VAL A 95 -2.42 14.25 -11.08
N SER A 96 -2.07 14.70 -9.88
CA SER A 96 -2.16 16.11 -9.48
C SER A 96 -0.75 16.65 -9.25
N VAL A 97 -0.42 17.79 -9.86
CA VAL A 97 0.91 18.41 -9.72
C VAL A 97 0.79 19.83 -9.21
N VAL A 98 1.61 20.17 -8.22
CA VAL A 98 1.72 21.52 -7.65
C VAL A 98 3.03 22.14 -8.09
N GLY A 99 2.97 23.28 -8.79
CA GLY A 99 4.13 24.00 -9.31
C GLY A 99 3.93 24.55 -10.72
N ASP A 100 5.04 24.86 -11.41
CA ASP A 100 5.02 25.35 -12.80
C ASP A 100 4.75 24.20 -13.78
N TYR A 101 3.50 23.75 -13.83
CA TYR A 101 3.05 22.61 -14.62
C TYR A 101 3.23 22.78 -16.13
N LYS A 102 3.42 24.02 -16.62
CA LYS A 102 3.68 24.30 -18.04
C LYS A 102 5.05 23.78 -18.52
N LYS A 103 5.94 23.44 -17.59
CA LYS A 103 7.25 22.81 -17.86
C LYS A 103 7.22 21.29 -17.75
N LEU A 104 6.06 20.69 -17.51
CA LEU A 104 5.90 19.25 -17.47
C LEU A 104 5.41 18.79 -18.84
N ASP A 105 6.26 18.01 -19.51
CA ASP A 105 6.01 17.43 -20.83
C ASP A 105 5.66 15.96 -20.64
N PHE A 106 4.50 15.67 -20.04
CA PHE A 106 4.05 14.29 -19.86
C PHE A 106 2.59 14.11 -20.31
N GLU A 107 2.35 13.01 -21.00
CA GLU A 107 1.02 12.54 -21.38
C GLU A 107 0.64 11.37 -20.46
N ILE A 108 -0.58 11.43 -19.89
CA ILE A 108 -1.16 10.34 -19.08
C ILE A 108 -1.67 9.25 -20.02
#